data_AF-A0A7K0EWV9-F1
#
_entry.id   AF-A0A7K0EWV9-F1
#
_cell.length_a   1.000
_cell.length_b   1.000
_cell.length_c   1.000
_cell.angle_alpha   90.00
_cell.angle_beta   90.00
_cell.angle_gamma   90.00
#
_symmetry.space_group_name_H-M   'P 1'
#
loop_
_entity.id
_entity.type
_entity.pdbx_description
1 polymer ?
#
loop_
_entity_poly.entity_id
_entity_poly.type
_entity_poly.pdbx_seq_one_letter_code
_entity_poly.pdbx_strand_id
1 'polypeptide(L)'
;MNRKVIVALPVGSEDLIRITAQTRVIGDWISNPNAASEQSWSNYRVSVDDIESKTGYDLLANVSDAVESVIEKQTDKVTVQAVDLYLDL
;
A
#
# COMPACT_ATOMS: atom_id res chain seq x y z
N MET A 1 15.37 5.55 6.63
CA MET A 1 14.36 4.54 6.31
C MET A 1 13.19 5.25 5.64
N ASN A 2 12.79 4.78 4.47
CA ASN A 2 11.62 5.31 3.77
C ASN A 2 10.53 4.24 3.79
N ARG A 3 9.35 4.59 4.31
CA ARG A 3 8.15 3.75 4.24
C ARG A 3 6.99 4.52 3.65
N LYS A 4 6.17 3.85 2.86
CA LYS A 4 4.96 4.39 2.26
C LYS A 4 3.87 3.31 2.26
N VAL A 5 2.63 3.73 2.49
CA VAL A 5 1.43 2.93 2.27
C VAL A 5 0.54 3.69 1.31
N ILE A 6 0.04 3.00 0.28
CA ILE A 6 -0.78 3.56 -0.77
C ILE A 6 -2.07 2.75 -0.84
N VAL A 7 -3.21 3.41 -0.71
CA VAL A 7 -4.54 2.83 -0.94
C VAL A 7 -5.02 3.32 -2.29
N ALA A 8 -5.19 2.43 -3.25
CA ALA A 8 -5.61 2.78 -4.60
C ALA A 8 -7.13 2.68 -4.74
N LEU A 9 -7.77 3.82 -4.97
CA LEU A 9 -9.21 3.93 -5.14
C LEU A 9 -9.54 4.60 -6.48
N PRO A 10 -10.61 4.19 -7.17
CA PRO A 10 -11.19 4.99 -8.25
C PRO A 10 -11.56 6.39 -7.76
N VAL A 11 -11.57 7.37 -8.65
CA VAL A 11 -12.02 8.74 -8.36
C VAL A 11 -13.46 8.72 -7.85
N GLY A 12 -13.71 9.40 -6.74
CA GLY A 12 -15.02 9.47 -6.11
C GLY A 12 -15.00 10.24 -4.80
N SER A 13 -16.12 10.23 -4.08
CA SER A 13 -16.26 10.78 -2.73
C SER A 13 -16.37 9.66 -1.69
N GLU A 14 -16.33 10.01 -0.40
CA GLU A 14 -16.57 9.08 0.71
C GLU A 14 -15.59 7.90 0.77
N ASP A 15 -14.29 8.20 0.64
CA ASP A 15 -13.21 7.23 0.45
C ASP A 15 -13.21 6.07 1.44
N LEU A 16 -13.44 6.33 2.73
CA LEU A 16 -13.45 5.30 3.76
C LEU A 16 -14.49 4.20 3.49
N ILE A 17 -15.68 4.56 2.98
CA ILE A 17 -16.76 3.61 2.69
C ILE A 17 -16.42 2.74 1.48
N ARG A 18 -15.55 3.23 0.60
CA ARG A 18 -15.15 2.55 -0.64
C ARG A 18 -13.96 1.62 -0.47
N ILE A 19 -13.32 1.62 0.70
CA ILE A 19 -12.26 0.66 1.03
C ILE A 19 -12.91 -0.67 1.38
N THR A 20 -12.63 -1.71 0.60
CA THR A 20 -13.12 -3.06 0.80
C THR A 20 -11.95 -4.05 0.86
N ALA A 21 -12.24 -5.30 1.19
CA ALA A 21 -11.27 -6.39 1.15
C ALA A 21 -10.63 -6.64 -0.24
N GLN A 22 -11.14 -6.01 -1.31
CA GLN A 22 -10.61 -6.08 -2.67
C GLN A 22 -9.81 -4.83 -3.06
N THR A 23 -9.79 -3.80 -2.20
CA THR A 23 -9.03 -2.58 -2.47
C THR A 23 -7.54 -2.90 -2.54
N ARG A 24 -6.89 -2.43 -3.60
CA ARG A 24 -5.45 -2.60 -3.77
C ARG A 24 -4.72 -1.70 -2.78
N VAL A 25 -3.91 -2.31 -1.92
CA VAL A 25 -3.02 -1.63 -0.98
C VAL A 25 -1.58 -1.99 -1.29
N ILE A 26 -0.70 -0.99 -1.33
CA ILE A 26 0.73 -1.15 -1.61
C ILE A 26 1.51 -0.60 -0.42
N GLY A 27 2.12 -1.50 0.36
CA GLY A 27 3.15 -1.16 1.33
C GLY A 27 4.53 -1.22 0.69
N ASP A 28 5.37 -0.23 0.95
CA ASP A 28 6.78 -0.20 0.54
C ASP A 28 7.67 0.13 1.74
N TRP A 29 8.75 -0.63 1.91
CA TRP A 29 9.75 -0.44 2.96
C TRP A 29 11.17 -0.49 2.41
N ILE A 30 11.76 0.69 2.22
CA ILE A 30 13.16 0.85 1.82
C ILE A 30 13.97 1.17 3.08
N SER A 31 14.57 0.12 3.66
CA SER A 31 15.35 0.22 4.91
C SER A 31 16.58 1.12 4.75
N ASN A 32 17.28 1.00 3.61
CA ASN A 32 18.43 1.81 3.24
C ASN A 32 18.10 2.72 2.04
N PRO A 33 18.03 4.05 2.21
CA PRO A 33 17.73 4.95 1.10
C PRO A 33 18.78 4.92 -0.02
N ASN A 34 20.02 4.50 0.25
CA ASN A 34 21.04 4.32 -0.79
C ASN A 34 20.80 3.08 -1.66
N ALA A 35 19.99 2.13 -1.18
CA ALA A 35 19.59 0.96 -1.97
C ALA A 35 18.48 1.29 -2.99
N ALA A 36 17.78 2.43 -2.84
CA ALA A 36 16.68 2.80 -3.73
C ALA A 36 17.11 2.99 -5.20
N SER A 37 18.40 3.21 -5.46
CA SER A 37 18.96 3.27 -6.81
C SER A 37 19.41 1.91 -7.37
N GLU A 38 19.43 0.85 -6.55
CA GLU A 38 19.93 -0.47 -6.95
C GLU A 38 18.86 -1.31 -7.66
N GLN A 39 17.59 -1.10 -7.33
CA GLN A 39 16.45 -1.85 -7.87
C GLN A 39 15.20 -0.98 -8.01
N SER A 40 14.24 -1.42 -8.82
CA SER A 40 12.91 -0.80 -8.88
C SER A 40 12.26 -0.79 -7.49
N TRP A 41 11.62 0.32 -7.11
CA TRP A 41 10.93 0.48 -5.82
C TRP A 41 9.92 -0.67 -5.57
N SER A 42 9.32 -1.21 -6.63
CA SER A 42 8.36 -2.31 -6.56
C SER A 42 8.93 -3.60 -5.97
N ASN A 43 10.25 -3.74 -5.89
CA ASN A 43 10.91 -4.90 -5.27
C ASN A 43 10.95 -4.83 -3.74
N TYR A 44 10.66 -3.66 -3.17
CA TYR A 44 10.66 -3.42 -1.73
C TYR A 44 9.24 -3.48 -1.12
N ARG A 45 8.28 -3.99 -1.90
CA ARG A 45 6.90 -4.17 -1.43
C ARG A 45 6.84 -5.13 -0.25
N VAL A 46 6.09 -4.72 0.77
CA VAL A 46 5.79 -5.48 1.98
C VAL A 46 4.29 -5.37 2.28
N SER A 47 3.80 -6.18 3.21
CA SER A 47 2.44 -6.00 3.73
C SER A 47 2.36 -4.75 4.64
N VAL A 48 1.16 -4.28 4.97
CA VAL A 48 1.00 -3.19 5.96
C VAL A 48 1.32 -3.72 7.36
N ASP A 49 0.91 -4.95 7.70
CA ASP A 49 1.29 -5.63 8.95
C ASP A 49 2.81 -5.62 9.18
N ASP A 50 3.59 -5.80 8.10
CA ASP A 50 5.05 -5.77 8.14
C ASP A 50 5.60 -4.38 8.49
N ILE A 51 4.91 -3.31 8.08
CA ILE A 51 5.29 -1.94 8.39
C ILE A 51 4.92 -1.62 9.85
N GLU A 52 3.73 -2.01 10.29
CA GLU A 52 3.23 -1.80 11.64
C GLU A 52 4.07 -2.54 12.68
N SER A 53 4.37 -3.81 12.45
CA SER A 53 5.23 -4.60 13.34
C SER A 53 6.63 -3.99 13.53
N LYS A 54 7.14 -3.24 12.54
CA LYS A 54 8.43 -2.54 12.59
C LYS A 54 8.34 -1.13 13.20
N THR A 55 7.16 -0.53 13.25
CA THR A 55 6.98 0.89 13.62
C THR A 55 6.17 1.11 14.89
N GLY A 56 5.34 0.14 15.28
CA GLY A 56 4.37 0.27 16.36
C GLY A 56 3.17 1.15 16.03
N TYR A 57 2.95 1.49 14.75
CA TYR A 57 1.76 2.22 14.32
C TYR A 57 0.60 1.28 14.02
N ASP A 58 -0.59 1.86 14.10
CA ASP A 58 -1.87 1.33 13.65
C ASP A 58 -2.28 2.19 12.45
N LEU A 59 -1.92 1.72 11.25
CA LEU A 59 -2.20 2.35 9.98
C LEU A 59 -3.59 1.92 9.54
N LEU A 60 -4.22 2.73 8.68
CA LEU A 60 -5.57 2.50 8.18
C LEU A 60 -6.69 2.36 9.25
N ALA A 61 -6.41 2.49 10.54
CA ALA A 61 -7.28 2.33 11.73
C ALA A 61 -8.72 2.91 11.72
N ASN A 62 -9.09 3.70 10.71
CA ASN A 62 -10.45 4.15 10.47
C ASN A 62 -11.23 3.25 9.48
N VAL A 63 -10.57 2.26 8.87
CA VAL A 63 -11.17 1.18 8.10
C VAL A 63 -11.71 0.14 9.09
N SER A 64 -12.77 -0.58 8.75
CA SER A 64 -13.29 -1.63 9.64
C SER A 64 -12.27 -2.76 9.82
N ASP A 65 -12.12 -3.30 11.04
CA ASP A 65 -11.18 -4.39 11.38
C ASP A 65 -11.29 -5.61 10.42
N ALA A 66 -12.51 -5.93 9.99
CA ALA A 66 -12.77 -7.03 9.06
C ALA A 66 -12.15 -6.81 7.67
N VAL A 67 -12.05 -5.56 7.23
CA VAL A 67 -11.40 -5.16 5.98
C VAL A 67 -9.89 -5.00 6.19
N GLU A 68 -9.46 -4.36 7.28
CA GLU A 68 -8.04 -4.21 7.64
C GLU A 68 -7.31 -5.56 7.67
N SER A 69 -7.85 -6.51 8.44
CA SER A 69 -7.27 -7.86 8.57
C SER A 69 -7.07 -8.59 7.23
N VAL A 70 -7.78 -8.17 6.17
CA VAL A 70 -7.61 -8.72 4.82
C VAL A 70 -6.62 -7.89 4.01
N ILE A 71 -6.73 -6.57 3.98
CA ILE A 71 -5.91 -5.71 3.11
C ILE A 71 -4.48 -5.52 3.65
N GLU A 72 -4.31 -5.55 4.97
CA GLU A 72 -3.02 -5.27 5.62
C GLU A 72 -2.07 -6.45 5.64
N LYS A 73 -2.63 -7.66 5.66
CA LYS A 73 -1.89 -8.92 5.60
C LYS A 73 -1.30 -9.23 4.22
N GLN A 74 -1.84 -8.61 3.16
CA GLN A 74 -1.45 -8.92 1.78
C GLN A 74 -0.26 -8.07 1.34
N THR A 75 0.68 -8.69 0.63
CA THR A 75 1.71 -7.97 -0.14
C THR A 75 1.22 -7.81 -1.58
N ASP A 76 1.19 -6.58 -2.10
CA ASP A 76 0.86 -6.31 -3.51
C ASP A 76 1.82 -7.05 -4.45
N LYS A 77 1.23 -7.78 -5.41
CA LYS A 77 1.97 -8.55 -6.42
C LYS A 77 1.72 -8.06 -7.84
N VAL A 78 0.85 -7.06 -8.01
CA VAL A 78 0.45 -6.56 -9.33
C VAL A 78 1.62 -5.80 -9.96
N THR A 79 1.90 -6.07 -11.22
CA THR A 79 2.89 -5.29 -11.97
C THR A 79 2.43 -3.84 -12.05
N VAL A 80 3.24 -2.91 -11.58
CA VAL A 80 2.97 -1.48 -11.78
C VAL A 80 3.35 -1.14 -13.21
N GLN A 81 2.36 -1.02 -14.10
CA GLN A 81 2.60 -0.52 -15.45
C GLN A 81 2.53 1.01 -15.44
N ALA A 82 3.36 1.66 -16.26
CA ALA A 82 3.31 3.11 -16.45
C ALA A 82 1.95 3.62 -16.98
N VAL A 83 1.12 2.72 -17.52
CA VAL A 83 -0.21 2.98 -18.08
C VAL A 83 -1.26 3.29 -17.02
N ASP A 84 -1.12 2.77 -15.79
CA ASP A 84 -2.12 2.93 -14.71
C ASP A 84 -2.17 4.37 -14.15
N LEU A 85 -1.29 5.27 -14.61
CA LEU A 85 -1.17 6.66 -14.13
C LEU A 85 -1.82 7.69 -15.08
N TYR A 86 -2.37 7.27 -16.23
CA TYR A 86 -2.77 8.21 -17.29
C TYR A 86 -4.14 7.96 -17.93
N LEU A 87 -4.94 6.98 -17.47
CA LEU A 87 -6.21 6.63 -18.14
C LEU A 87 -7.46 7.33 -17.59
N ASP A 88 -7.33 8.31 -16.69
CA ASP A 88 -8.45 9.15 -16.24
C ASP A 88 -8.50 10.51 -16.97
N LEU A 89 -8.43 10.51 -18.31
CA LEU A 89 -8.74 11.67 -19.16
C LEU A 89 -10.01 11.46 -20.00
#